data_AF-A0A7C6DZ41-F1
#
_entry.id   AF-A0A7C6DZ41-F1
#
_cell.length_a   1.000
_cell.length_b   1.000
_cell.length_c   1.000
_cell.angle_alpha   90.00
_cell.angle_beta   90.00
_cell.angle_gamma   90.00
#
_symmetry.space_group_name_H-M   'P 1'
#
loop_
_entity.id
_entity.type
_entity.pdbx_description
1 polymer ?
#
loop_
_entity_poly.entity_id
_entity_poly.type
_entity_poly.pdbx_seq_one_letter_code
_entity_poly.pdbx_strand_id
1 'polypeptide(L)'
;MIGRRTGYGGYALALLLVSIGVDGVLASTGYTSPFLLMSIPLLSLGVYTILFSAVARDWRYYLVWGLILSSIGASLILTPATGNLMLNLSVSLIIIVLVGVIVSRKRS
;
A
#
# COMPACT_ATOMS: atom_id res chain seq x y z
N MET A 1 -19.53 18.81 -19.10
CA MET A 1 -18.83 18.40 -17.86
C MET A 1 -18.86 16.88 -17.75
N ILE A 2 -17.88 16.18 -18.33
CA ILE A 2 -17.84 14.70 -18.37
C ILE A 2 -16.98 14.25 -17.19
N GLY A 3 -17.62 14.07 -16.04
CA GLY A 3 -16.98 13.57 -14.83
C GLY A 3 -16.73 12.08 -14.95
N ARG A 4 -15.51 11.69 -15.35
CA ARG A 4 -15.00 10.34 -15.07
C ARG A 4 -14.86 10.18 -13.56
N ARG A 5 -15.95 9.83 -12.87
CA ARG A 5 -15.92 9.24 -11.54
C ARG A 5 -15.42 7.81 -11.70
N THR A 6 -14.11 7.64 -11.91
CA THR A 6 -13.48 6.34 -11.66
C THR A 6 -13.71 6.04 -10.19
N GLY A 7 -14.57 5.08 -9.87
CA GLY A 7 -15.05 4.77 -8.51
C GLY A 7 -13.97 4.45 -7.47
N TYR A 8 -12.70 4.44 -7.89
CA TYR A 8 -11.50 4.28 -7.08
C TYR A 8 -11.57 5.01 -5.74
N GLY A 9 -11.88 6.32 -5.73
CA GLY A 9 -11.88 7.10 -4.48
C GLY A 9 -12.91 6.60 -3.46
N GLY A 10 -14.09 6.19 -3.91
CA GLY A 10 -15.15 5.67 -3.03
C GLY A 10 -14.80 4.30 -2.45
N TYR A 11 -14.32 3.39 -3.31
CA TYR A 11 -13.92 2.04 -2.87
C TYR A 11 -12.65 2.04 -2.02
N ALA A 12 -11.67 2.90 -2.33
CA ALA A 12 -10.47 3.07 -1.51
C ALA A 12 -10.81 3.58 -0.10
N LEU A 13 -11.77 4.52 0.00
CA LEU A 13 -12.22 5.04 1.29
C LEU A 13 -12.99 3.98 2.08
N ALA A 14 -13.85 3.19 1.43
CA ALA A 14 -14.52 2.06 2.07
C ALA A 14 -13.52 1.03 2.60
N LEU A 15 -12.51 0.66 1.79
CA LEU A 15 -11.43 -0.24 2.21
C LEU A 15 -10.66 0.31 3.40
N LEU A 16 -10.30 1.60 3.37
CA LEU A 16 -9.59 2.25 4.47
C LEU A 16 -10.39 2.20 5.77
N LEU A 17 -11.70 2.50 5.72
CA LEU A 17 -12.58 2.43 6.88
C LEU A 17 -12.70 1.01 7.42
N VAL A 18 -12.80 0.00 6.54
CA VAL A 18 -12.82 -1.41 6.94
C VAL A 18 -11.51 -1.81 7.59
N SER A 19 -10.36 -1.43 7.02
CA SER A 19 -9.03 -1.69 7.58
C SER A 19 -8.87 -1.08 8.97
N ILE A 20 -9.30 0.18 9.17
CA ILE A 20 -9.30 0.82 10.49
C ILE A 20 -10.23 0.08 11.48
N GLY A 21 -11.38 -0.41 11.00
CA GLY A 21 -12.26 -1.25 11.83
C GLY A 21 -11.58 -2.53 12.30
N VAL A 22 -10.84 -3.20 11.40
CA VAL A 22 -10.01 -4.38 11.75
C VAL A 22 -8.93 -4.01 12.75
N ASP A 23 -8.24 -2.88 12.55
CA ASP A 23 -7.25 -2.37 13.51
C ASP A 23 -7.85 -2.11 14.88
N GLY A 24 -9.07 -1.56 14.96
CA GLY A 24 -9.78 -1.33 16.22
C GLY A 24 -10.07 -2.63 16.97
N VAL A 25 -10.48 -3.69 16.25
CA VAL A 25 -10.68 -5.03 16.83
C VAL A 25 -9.35 -5.60 17.32
N LEU A 26 -8.29 -5.51 16.52
CA LEU A 26 -6.98 -6.02 16.90
C LEU A 26 -6.34 -5.23 18.05
N ALA A 27 -6.56 -3.91 18.13
CA ALA A 27 -6.10 -3.10 19.24
C ALA A 27 -6.79 -3.51 20.56
N SER A 28 -8.06 -3.92 20.50
CA SER A 28 -8.81 -4.38 21.67
C SER A 28 -8.30 -5.71 22.26
N THR A 29 -7.52 -6.49 21.52
CA THR A 29 -6.92 -7.75 22.02
C THR A 29 -5.64 -7.54 22.84
N GLY A 30 -5.17 -6.30 22.97
CA GLY A 30 -4.13 -5.90 23.94
C GLY A 30 -2.68 -6.16 23.52
N TYR A 31 -2.43 -6.81 22.38
CA TYR A 31 -1.06 -7.16 21.92
C TYR A 31 -0.81 -6.85 20.44
N THR A 32 -1.18 -5.66 19.98
CA THR A 32 -0.83 -5.20 18.63
C THR A 32 0.19 -4.07 18.67
N SER A 33 1.28 -4.25 17.92
CA SER A 33 2.26 -3.19 17.75
C SER A 33 1.67 -2.05 16.91
N PRO A 34 2.05 -0.78 17.17
CA PRO A 34 1.61 0.35 16.36
C PRO A 34 2.03 0.22 14.89
N PHE A 35 3.12 -0.50 14.63
CA PHE A 35 3.56 -0.83 13.28
C PHE A 35 2.59 -1.77 12.55
N LEU A 36 2.05 -2.78 13.24
CA LEU A 36 1.04 -3.68 12.68
C LEU A 36 -0.25 -2.92 12.37
N LEU A 37 -0.73 -2.09 13.30
CA LEU A 37 -1.94 -1.29 13.09
C LEU A 37 -1.81 -0.33 11.91
N MET A 38 -0.65 0.31 11.72
CA MET A 38 -0.44 1.15 10.54
C MET A 38 -0.28 0.33 9.25
N SER A 39 0.29 -0.88 9.34
CA SER A 39 0.57 -1.69 8.16
C SER A 39 -0.67 -2.20 7.44
N ILE A 40 -1.74 -2.52 8.18
CA ILE A 40 -2.97 -3.11 7.64
C ILE A 40 -3.66 -2.18 6.63
N PRO A 41 -3.99 -0.91 6.94
CA PRO A 41 -4.62 0.00 6.00
C PRO A 41 -3.69 0.33 4.82
N LEU A 42 -2.37 0.46 5.06
CA LEU A 42 -1.37 0.70 4.03
C LEU A 42 -1.28 -0.45 3.02
N LEU A 43 -1.28 -1.70 3.50
CA LEU A 43 -1.28 -2.89 2.65
C LEU A 43 -2.60 -3.07 1.91
N SER A 44 -3.74 -2.94 2.62
CA SER A 44 -5.06 -3.07 1.98
C SER A 44 -5.23 -2.07 0.85
N LEU A 45 -4.85 -0.81 1.08
CA LEU A 45 -4.93 0.23 0.06
C LEU A 45 -3.89 0.03 -1.04
N GLY A 46 -2.66 -0.37 -0.69
CA GLY A 46 -1.62 -0.72 -1.66
C GLY A 46 -2.03 -1.82 -2.63
N VAL A 47 -2.51 -2.96 -2.11
CA VAL A 47 -3.01 -4.08 -2.91
C VAL A 47 -4.20 -3.66 -3.77
N TYR A 48 -5.16 -2.94 -3.21
CA TYR A 48 -6.30 -2.43 -3.97
C TYR A 48 -5.86 -1.53 -5.13
N THR A 49 -4.88 -0.65 -4.90
CA THR A 49 -4.35 0.26 -5.92
C THR A 49 -3.61 -0.50 -7.02
N ILE A 50 -2.87 -1.56 -6.67
CA ILE A 50 -2.23 -2.46 -7.64
C ILE A 50 -3.30 -3.17 -8.49
N LEU A 51 -4.35 -3.71 -7.87
CA LEU A 51 -5.44 -4.38 -8.58
C LEU A 51 -6.20 -3.40 -9.49
N PHE A 52 -6.48 -2.20 -9.00
CA PHE A 52 -7.14 -1.14 -9.77
C PHE A 52 -6.30 -0.70 -10.98
N SER A 53 -4.97 -0.77 -10.87
CA SER A 53 -4.07 -0.40 -11.97
C SER A 53 -4.34 -1.19 -13.25
N ALA A 54 -4.79 -2.44 -13.15
CA ALA A 54 -5.10 -3.29 -14.31
C ALA A 54 -6.29 -2.78 -15.13
N VAL A 55 -7.21 -2.04 -14.52
CA VAL A 55 -8.44 -1.53 -15.14
C VAL A 55 -8.36 -0.01 -15.38
N ALA A 56 -7.39 0.66 -14.77
CA ALA A 56 -7.20 2.10 -14.89
C ALA A 56 -6.59 2.52 -16.23
N ARG A 57 -7.04 3.65 -16.76
CA ARG A 57 -6.46 4.26 -17.97
C ARG A 57 -4.98 4.65 -17.75
N ASP A 58 -4.67 5.13 -16.56
CA ASP A 58 -3.32 5.52 -16.13
C ASP A 58 -2.67 4.42 -15.28
N TRP A 59 -2.65 3.19 -15.82
CA TRP A 59 -2.22 1.99 -15.09
C TRP A 59 -0.85 2.15 -14.40
N ARG A 60 0.12 2.82 -15.03
CA ARG A 60 1.45 3.04 -14.46
C ARG A 60 1.42 3.84 -13.15
N TYR A 61 0.57 4.86 -13.10
CA TYR A 61 0.44 5.73 -11.93
C TYR A 61 -0.08 4.91 -10.74
N TYR A 62 -1.20 4.21 -10.94
CA TYR A 62 -1.80 3.38 -9.88
C TYR A 62 -0.88 2.22 -9.49
N LEU A 63 -0.19 1.60 -10.44
CA LEU A 63 0.74 0.50 -10.15
C LEU A 63 1.90 0.98 -9.27
N VAL A 64 2.52 2.12 -9.60
CA VAL A 64 3.62 2.67 -8.81
C VAL A 64 3.15 3.07 -7.41
N TRP A 65 2.02 3.77 -7.30
CA TRP A 65 1.48 4.15 -5.99
C TRP A 65 1.08 2.95 -5.13
N GLY A 66 0.46 1.94 -5.74
CA GLY A 66 0.09 0.72 -5.04
C GLY A 66 1.30 -0.06 -4.54
N LEU A 67 2.38 -0.12 -5.32
CA LEU A 67 3.65 -0.71 -4.90
C LEU A 67 4.29 0.08 -3.75
N ILE A 68 4.32 1.42 -3.82
CA ILE A 68 4.86 2.26 -2.74
C ILE A 68 4.13 1.97 -1.43
N LEU A 69 2.79 2.02 -1.44
CA LEU A 69 1.97 1.77 -0.25
C LEU A 69 2.18 0.35 0.28
N SER A 70 2.24 -0.65 -0.62
CA SER A 70 2.46 -2.04 -0.24
C SER A 70 3.84 -2.26 0.37
N SER A 71 4.88 -1.66 -0.21
CA SER A 71 6.25 -1.74 0.29
C SER A 71 6.41 -1.06 1.66
N ILE A 72 5.78 0.09 1.88
CA ILE A 72 5.76 0.74 3.20
C ILE A 72 5.04 -0.15 4.22
N GLY A 73 3.85 -0.65 3.87
CA GLY A 73 3.08 -1.56 4.73
C GLY A 73 3.88 -2.82 5.09
N ALA A 74 4.56 -3.44 4.11
CA ALA A 74 5.40 -4.61 4.34
C ALA A 74 6.58 -4.30 5.26
N SER A 75 7.26 -3.16 5.08
CA SER A 75 8.34 -2.73 5.98
C SER A 75 7.85 -2.58 7.42
N LEU A 76 6.64 -2.05 7.62
CA LEU A 76 6.05 -1.88 8.94
C LEU A 76 5.72 -3.24 9.58
N ILE A 77 5.17 -4.22 8.83
CA ILE A 77 4.97 -5.60 9.34
C ILE A 77 6.29 -6.26 9.74
N LEU A 78 7.35 -6.04 8.97
CA LEU A 78 8.66 -6.64 9.22
C LEU A 78 9.37 -6.01 10.42
N THR A 79 9.01 -4.78 10.82
CA THR A 79 9.70 -4.02 11.87
C THR A 79 9.63 -4.68 13.25
N PRO A 80 8.47 -5.18 13.71
CA PRO A 80 8.40 -6.01 14.92
C PRO A 80 9.28 -7.26 14.89
N ALA A 81 9.50 -7.85 13.71
CA ALA A 81 10.28 -9.08 13.57
C ALA A 81 11.80 -8.82 13.51
N THR A 82 12.23 -7.75 12.82
CA THR A 82 13.66 -7.44 12.62
C THR A 82 14.20 -6.43 13.63
N GLY A 83 13.34 -5.69 14.33
CA GLY A 83 13.71 -4.63 15.26
C GLY A 83 14.31 -3.39 14.60
N ASN A 84 14.36 -3.31 13.25
CA ASN A 84 15.06 -2.26 12.53
C ASN A 84 14.22 -1.65 11.41
N LEU A 85 13.46 -0.60 11.75
CA LEU A 85 12.60 0.13 10.83
C LEU A 85 13.38 0.73 9.66
N MET A 86 14.53 1.34 9.93
CA MET A 86 15.30 2.03 8.90
C MET A 86 15.86 1.07 7.86
N LEU A 87 16.32 -0.11 8.28
CA LEU A 87 16.74 -1.16 7.36
C LEU A 87 15.56 -1.59 6.48
N ASN A 88 14.41 -1.90 7.09
CA ASN A 88 13.23 -2.37 6.34
C ASN A 88 12.71 -1.33 5.35
N LEU A 89 12.70 -0.04 5.70
CA LEU A 89 12.31 1.04 4.80
C LEU A 89 13.34 1.25 3.69
N SER A 90 14.64 1.18 4.00
CA SER A 90 15.70 1.33 3.01
C SER A 90 15.64 0.23 1.94
N VAL A 91 15.42 -1.02 2.35
CA VAL A 91 15.24 -2.16 1.44
C VAL A 91 14.00 -1.96 0.56
N SER A 92 12.88 -1.53 1.16
CA SER A 92 11.67 -1.23 0.39
C SER A 92 11.84 -0.10 -0.63
N LEU A 93 12.55 0.97 -0.28
CA LEU A 93 12.86 2.05 -1.23
C LEU A 93 13.70 1.58 -2.40
N ILE A 94 14.71 0.74 -2.15
CA ILE A 94 15.51 0.13 -3.23
C ILE A 94 14.62 -0.68 -4.16
N ILE A 95 13.73 -1.52 -3.62
CA ILE A 95 12.79 -2.32 -4.41
C ILE A 95 11.85 -1.43 -5.23
N ILE A 96 11.28 -0.38 -4.63
CA ILE A 96 10.39 0.58 -5.32
C ILE A 96 11.12 1.22 -6.51
N VAL A 97 12.35 1.69 -6.30
CA VAL A 97 13.15 2.33 -7.36
C VAL A 97 13.43 1.34 -8.48
N LEU A 98 13.85 0.12 -8.16
CA LEU A 98 14.11 -0.92 -9.17
C LEU A 98 12.86 -1.23 -10.00
N VAL A 99 11.71 -1.44 -9.35
CA VAL A 99 10.46 -1.71 -10.06
C VAL A 99 10.02 -0.50 -10.89
N GLY A 100 10.14 0.71 -10.35
CA GLY A 100 9.85 1.95 -11.07
C GLY A 100 10.69 2.10 -12.34
N VAL A 101 11.98 1.77 -12.29
CA VAL A 101 12.87 1.76 -13.45
C VAL A 101 12.45 0.70 -14.47
N ILE A 102 12.16 -0.53 -14.04
CA ILE A 102 11.73 -1.62 -14.93
C ILE A 102 10.42 -1.25 -15.65
N VAL A 103 9.43 -0.73 -14.91
CA VAL A 103 8.14 -0.31 -15.46
C VAL A 103 8.32 0.87 -16.44
N SER A 104 9.23 1.79 -16.15
CA SER A 104 9.53 2.93 -17.02
C SER A 104 10.26 2.54 -18.30
N ARG A 105 11.11 1.50 -18.25
CA ARG A 105 11.87 0.98 -19.39
C ARG A 105 11.05 0.15 -20.38
N LYS A 106 9.84 -0.31 -20.04
CA LYS A 106 8.88 -0.90 -21.00
C LYS A 106 8.28 0.16 -21.93
N ARG A 107 9.16 0.89 -22.61
CA ARG A 107 8.90 1.87 -23.65
C ARG A 107 10.00 1.72 -24.70
N SER A 108 10.09 0.53 -25.26
CA SER A 108 10.68 0.29 -26.58
C SER A 108 9.89 -0.82 -27.26
#